data_AF-A0AAV5GU13-F1
#
_entry.id   AF-A0AAV5GU13-F1
#
_cell.length_a   1.000
_cell.length_b   1.000
_cell.length_c   1.000
_cell.angle_alpha   90.00
_cell.angle_beta   90.00
_cell.angle_gamma   90.00
#
_symmetry.space_group_name_H-M   'P 1'
#
loop_
_entity.id
_entity.type
_entity.pdbx_description
1 polymer ?
#
loop_
_entity_poly.entity_id
_entity_poly.type
_entity_poly.pdbx_seq_one_letter_code
_entity_poly.pdbx_strand_id
1 'polypeptide(L)'
;MGLASKLAAVQQAPGQTAAFSPAPQQQQQQYGQPAQQQYAPPGGPPPAYSTGAGQQQQYAPPSGPPPPVGGKPGGNQYAPPPGPPPPGGPGGYGQPQQYGGQQQYGGQQQYGGQQQYGQQQQYGQPQGGQYGAPPPVPNRGPGGAGAVSFENIIKLLQHTVQDQHIQAFYPDPRSLEPLAHRIVQSGSLESLAGQWRLPMEIAVDLCKLALFDVVLLIDDSGSMAFEEGGSRIDDAKLVVSRVAQAASLFDDDGIQVRFLNSRTEGNGIRTEPEALQLVSQVRFSGLTPLGTSLDQKILQPLLIGPARANALKKPLNIIIVTDGQPGGEPRDMIVRALVNASRTLQQTRYGSDALSVQLAQIGNDQHARKFLEEIDVHPEVGDLVDTTSNFENEQEDMAKQGVELTPELWLVKMLLGGIDSSYDAQDEGPRR
;
A
#
# COMPACT_ATOMS: atom_id res chain seq x y z
N MET A 1 -11.47 -8.83 11.05
CA MET A 1 -11.24 -7.54 11.75
C MET A 1 -10.29 -6.75 10.88
N GLY A 2 -10.67 -5.55 10.44
CA GLY A 2 -9.81 -4.70 9.62
C GLY A 2 -8.59 -4.18 10.37
N LEU A 3 -7.67 -3.56 9.64
CA LEU A 3 -6.40 -3.01 10.15
C LEU A 3 -6.60 -2.07 11.34
N ALA A 4 -7.61 -1.18 11.28
CA ALA A 4 -7.93 -0.23 12.34
C ALA A 4 -8.32 -0.91 13.65
N SER A 5 -9.08 -2.00 13.56
CA SER A 5 -9.46 -2.79 14.74
C SER A 5 -8.26 -3.48 15.38
N LYS A 6 -7.30 -3.96 14.56
CA LYS A 6 -6.08 -4.61 15.04
C LYS A 6 -5.16 -3.62 15.76
N LEU A 7 -4.95 -2.44 15.18
CA LEU A 7 -4.17 -1.37 15.81
C LEU A 7 -4.78 -0.93 17.15
N ALA A 8 -6.11 -0.78 17.21
CA ALA A 8 -6.80 -0.46 18.46
C ALA A 8 -6.61 -1.56 19.53
N ALA A 9 -6.65 -2.84 19.15
CA ALA A 9 -6.44 -3.95 20.07
C ALA A 9 -5.01 -4.00 20.63
N VAL A 10 -4.00 -3.73 19.80
CA VAL A 10 -2.58 -3.65 20.22
C VAL A 10 -2.36 -2.49 21.20
N GLN A 11 -3.05 -1.36 20.99
CA GLN A 11 -2.97 -0.21 21.89
C GLN A 11 -3.61 -0.46 23.25
N GLN A 12 -4.65 -1.28 23.33
CA GLN A 12 -5.38 -1.60 24.57
C GLN A 12 -4.75 -2.73 25.40
N ALA A 13 -3.85 -3.54 24.83
CA ALA A 13 -3.13 -4.56 25.59
C ALA A 13 -2.05 -3.91 26.49
N PRO A 14 -2.14 -4.01 27.83
CA PRO A 14 -1.07 -3.55 28.71
C PRO A 14 0.16 -4.42 28.49
N GLY A 15 1.33 -3.78 28.33
CA GLY A 15 2.59 -4.41 27.95
C GLY A 15 2.89 -5.66 28.74
N GLN A 16 2.76 -6.83 28.11
CA GLN A 16 3.44 -8.03 28.54
C GLN A 16 4.85 -7.98 27.96
N THR A 17 5.77 -7.47 28.76
CA THR A 17 7.18 -7.85 28.62
C THR A 17 7.26 -9.36 28.72
N ALA A 18 7.72 -10.01 27.65
CA ALA A 18 7.96 -11.45 27.61
C ALA A 18 9.11 -11.79 28.58
N ALA A 19 8.77 -12.05 29.84
CA ALA A 19 9.68 -12.65 30.80
C ALA A 19 9.65 -14.17 30.61
N PHE A 20 10.75 -14.72 30.09
CA PHE A 20 11.07 -16.15 30.15
C PHE A 20 11.04 -16.62 31.62
N SER A 21 10.24 -17.63 31.92
CA SER A 21 10.51 -18.54 33.05
C SER A 21 9.83 -19.91 32.83
N PRO A 22 10.49 -21.00 33.24
CA PRO A 22 10.20 -22.36 32.76
C PRO A 22 9.03 -23.02 33.50
N ALA A 23 8.40 -23.97 32.84
CA ALA A 23 7.30 -24.78 33.36
C ALA A 23 7.67 -25.52 34.66
N PRO A 24 6.67 -25.74 35.54
CA PRO A 24 6.60 -27.02 36.25
C PRO A 24 5.21 -27.66 36.25
N GLN A 25 5.22 -28.91 35.78
CA GLN A 25 4.59 -30.12 36.35
C GLN A 25 3.08 -30.19 36.66
N GLN A 26 2.52 -31.28 36.13
CA GLN A 26 1.20 -31.86 36.39
C GLN A 26 0.96 -32.17 37.87
N GLN A 27 -0.26 -31.90 38.35
CA GLN A 27 -0.89 -32.67 39.43
C GLN A 27 -2.41 -32.76 39.25
N GLN A 28 -2.94 -33.93 39.58
CA GLN A 28 -4.29 -34.43 39.29
C GLN A 28 -5.36 -33.96 40.30
N GLN A 29 -6.60 -33.87 39.78
CA GLN A 29 -7.92 -34.17 40.36
C GLN A 29 -8.24 -33.86 41.84
N GLN A 30 -9.37 -33.16 42.07
CA GLN A 30 -10.45 -33.72 42.90
C GLN A 30 -11.82 -33.05 42.67
N TYR A 31 -12.84 -33.90 42.49
CA TYR A 31 -14.27 -33.56 42.48
C TYR A 31 -14.82 -33.36 43.89
N GLY A 32 -15.73 -32.39 44.08
CA GLY A 32 -16.54 -32.21 45.29
C GLY A 32 -17.82 -31.41 45.00
N GLN A 33 -18.97 -31.97 45.36
CA GLN A 33 -20.35 -31.55 45.04
C GLN A 33 -20.98 -30.66 46.16
N PRO A 34 -22.25 -30.18 46.05
CA PRO A 34 -22.65 -28.79 46.31
C PRO A 34 -23.37 -28.53 47.65
N ALA A 35 -23.58 -27.24 47.99
CA ALA A 35 -24.51 -26.78 49.01
C ALA A 35 -25.40 -25.61 48.52
N GLN A 36 -26.65 -25.63 48.96
CA GLN A 36 -27.83 -24.86 48.54
C GLN A 36 -27.98 -23.48 49.22
N GLN A 37 -29.00 -22.72 48.74
CA GLN A 37 -29.76 -21.59 49.34
C GLN A 37 -29.41 -20.21 48.72
N GLN A 38 -30.32 -19.28 48.39
CA GLN A 38 -31.79 -19.17 48.44
C GLN A 38 -32.24 -17.98 47.54
N TYR A 39 -33.51 -17.99 47.12
CA TYR A 39 -34.31 -16.99 46.35
C TYR A 39 -34.27 -15.54 46.95
N ALA A 40 -34.49 -14.39 46.27
CA ALA A 40 -35.51 -13.95 45.28
C ALA A 40 -35.12 -12.55 44.64
N PRO A 41 -36.00 -11.81 43.92
CA PRO A 41 -36.25 -11.82 42.47
C PRO A 41 -35.83 -10.52 41.70
N PRO A 42 -35.78 -10.53 40.35
CA PRO A 42 -35.43 -9.35 39.54
C PRO A 42 -36.63 -8.43 39.21
N GLY A 43 -36.34 -7.13 39.14
CA GLY A 43 -37.28 -6.03 38.91
C GLY A 43 -37.83 -5.95 37.47
N GLY A 44 -38.98 -5.27 37.39
CA GLY A 44 -39.91 -5.25 36.25
C GLY A 44 -39.42 -4.58 34.95
N PRO A 45 -40.15 -4.81 33.85
CA PRO A 45 -39.88 -4.24 32.53
C PRO A 45 -40.38 -2.78 32.38
N PRO A 46 -39.85 -2.01 31.40
CA PRO A 46 -40.30 -0.64 31.16
C PRO A 46 -41.64 -0.59 30.40
N PRO A 47 -42.45 0.48 30.57
CA PRO A 47 -43.83 0.52 30.09
C PRO A 47 -43.96 0.90 28.61
N ALA A 48 -44.96 0.28 27.98
CA ALA A 48 -45.55 0.66 26.71
C ALA A 48 -46.64 1.73 26.91
N TYR A 49 -46.76 2.67 25.96
CA TYR A 49 -47.91 3.57 25.86
C TYR A 49 -48.68 3.29 24.57
N SER A 50 -49.99 3.08 24.70
CA SER A 50 -50.94 2.98 23.59
C SER A 50 -51.85 4.21 23.52
N THR A 51 -52.07 4.68 22.29
CA THR A 51 -53.32 5.21 21.70
C THR A 51 -54.09 6.35 22.36
N GLY A 52 -54.22 7.45 21.62
CA GLY A 52 -55.31 8.44 21.72
C GLY A 52 -55.44 9.21 20.40
N ALA A 53 -56.62 9.14 19.77
CA ALA A 53 -56.93 9.61 18.43
C ALA A 53 -57.37 11.08 18.36
N GLY A 54 -57.22 11.70 17.17
CA GLY A 54 -58.13 12.72 16.66
C GLY A 54 -57.52 14.06 16.22
N GLN A 55 -57.30 14.25 14.91
CA GLN A 55 -58.04 15.18 14.03
C GLN A 55 -57.27 15.46 12.73
N GLN A 56 -58.03 15.40 11.64
CA GLN A 56 -57.63 15.63 10.25
C GLN A 56 -57.42 17.13 9.98
N GLN A 57 -56.36 17.48 9.24
CA GLN A 57 -56.38 18.62 8.32
C GLN A 57 -55.37 18.40 7.18
N GLN A 58 -55.92 18.36 5.97
CA GLN A 58 -55.23 18.26 4.69
C GLN A 58 -54.48 19.55 4.36
N TYR A 59 -53.25 19.42 3.85
CA TYR A 59 -52.64 20.43 2.99
C TYR A 59 -52.01 19.75 1.77
N ALA A 60 -52.54 20.08 0.60
CA ALA A 60 -52.07 19.66 -0.71
C ALA A 60 -50.98 20.60 -1.24
N PRO A 61 -50.04 20.13 -2.11
CA PRO A 61 -49.09 20.99 -2.79
C PRO A 61 -49.72 21.68 -4.03
N PRO A 62 -49.30 22.91 -4.39
CA PRO A 62 -49.87 23.65 -5.49
C PRO A 62 -49.40 23.16 -6.88
N SER A 63 -50.36 23.14 -7.80
CA SER A 63 -50.25 22.82 -9.22
C SER A 63 -49.69 24.00 -10.04
N GLY A 64 -48.66 23.75 -10.85
CA GLY A 64 -48.17 24.67 -11.90
C GLY A 64 -48.51 24.15 -13.31
N PRO A 65 -48.80 25.05 -14.28
CA PRO A 65 -49.29 24.68 -15.61
C PRO A 65 -48.18 24.17 -16.57
N PRO A 66 -48.51 23.33 -17.56
CA PRO A 66 -47.54 22.78 -18.51
C PRO A 66 -47.22 23.74 -19.68
N PRO A 67 -45.99 23.72 -20.23
CA PRO A 67 -45.66 24.39 -21.49
C PRO A 67 -46.03 23.53 -22.73
N PRO A 68 -46.18 24.16 -23.92
CA PRO A 68 -46.90 23.60 -25.06
C PRO A 68 -46.07 22.68 -25.98
N VAL A 69 -46.81 21.80 -26.67
CA VAL A 69 -46.35 20.88 -27.72
C VAL A 69 -46.34 21.59 -29.08
N GLY A 70 -45.24 21.47 -29.84
CA GLY A 70 -45.25 21.74 -31.28
C GLY A 70 -43.86 21.87 -31.91
N GLY A 71 -43.56 21.04 -32.93
CA GLY A 71 -42.49 21.32 -33.90
C GLY A 71 -41.76 20.07 -34.42
N LYS A 72 -41.96 19.76 -35.71
CA LYS A 72 -41.41 18.62 -36.47
C LYS A 72 -39.87 18.64 -36.61
N PRO A 73 -39.21 17.50 -36.82
CA PRO A 73 -37.78 17.43 -37.13
C PRO A 73 -37.52 17.73 -38.62
N GLY A 74 -36.69 18.74 -38.88
CA GLY A 74 -36.11 19.02 -40.19
C GLY A 74 -34.85 18.19 -40.40
N GLY A 75 -34.82 17.44 -41.50
CA GLY A 75 -33.64 16.69 -41.94
C GLY A 75 -32.60 17.61 -42.57
N ASN A 76 -31.33 17.23 -42.40
CA ASN A 76 -30.30 17.44 -43.40
C ASN A 76 -29.17 16.42 -43.22
N GLN A 77 -29.17 15.46 -44.16
CA GLN A 77 -28.03 14.91 -44.89
C GLN A 77 -26.64 15.00 -44.24
N TYR A 78 -26.14 13.85 -43.76
CA TYR A 78 -24.72 13.52 -43.78
C TYR A 78 -24.56 12.07 -44.27
N ALA A 79 -23.60 11.89 -45.18
CA ALA A 79 -23.35 10.70 -45.99
C ALA A 79 -22.96 9.44 -45.17
N PRO A 80 -23.23 8.22 -45.68
CA PRO A 80 -22.76 7.00 -45.04
C PRO A 80 -21.24 6.80 -45.22
N PRO A 81 -20.55 6.16 -44.25
CA PRO A 81 -19.11 5.89 -44.34
C PRO A 81 -18.81 4.83 -45.42
N PRO A 82 -17.64 4.89 -46.07
CA PRO A 82 -17.25 3.90 -47.07
C PRO A 82 -16.98 2.54 -46.42
N GLY A 83 -17.53 1.50 -47.03
CA GLY A 83 -17.35 0.11 -46.61
C GLY A 83 -15.95 -0.45 -46.83
N PRO A 84 -15.65 -1.64 -46.28
CA PRO A 84 -14.34 -2.26 -46.33
C PRO A 84 -13.98 -2.79 -47.74
N PRO A 85 -12.69 -2.82 -48.12
CA PRO A 85 -12.25 -3.35 -49.41
C PRO A 85 -12.35 -4.89 -49.48
N PRO A 86 -12.50 -5.46 -50.70
CA PRO A 86 -12.74 -6.89 -50.93
C PRO A 86 -11.46 -7.76 -50.80
N PRO A 87 -11.60 -9.09 -50.60
CA PRO A 87 -10.48 -10.00 -50.39
C PRO A 87 -9.87 -10.47 -51.73
N GLY A 88 -8.56 -10.25 -51.89
CA GLY A 88 -7.75 -10.82 -52.98
C GLY A 88 -6.84 -11.94 -52.45
N GLY A 89 -6.97 -13.13 -53.05
CA GLY A 89 -6.22 -14.35 -52.73
C GLY A 89 -4.82 -14.43 -53.40
N PRO A 90 -4.22 -15.64 -53.52
CA PRO A 90 -2.96 -15.93 -52.86
C PRO A 90 -1.78 -16.25 -53.81
N GLY A 91 -0.56 -16.01 -53.31
CA GLY A 91 0.70 -16.54 -53.83
C GLY A 91 1.84 -15.95 -52.99
N GLY A 92 2.88 -16.65 -52.55
CA GLY A 92 3.33 -18.02 -52.77
C GLY A 92 4.84 -18.03 -52.47
N TYR A 93 5.29 -19.07 -51.77
CA TYR A 93 6.67 -19.57 -51.65
C TYR A 93 7.64 -18.93 -50.63
N GLY A 94 8.09 -19.79 -49.70
CA GLY A 94 9.25 -19.57 -48.82
C GLY A 94 9.27 -20.54 -47.64
N GLN A 95 9.56 -21.83 -47.86
CA GLN A 95 9.85 -22.79 -46.77
C GLN A 95 11.34 -22.75 -46.39
N PRO A 96 11.70 -23.02 -45.11
CA PRO A 96 13.06 -23.01 -44.62
C PRO A 96 13.78 -24.36 -44.75
N GLN A 97 15.10 -24.28 -44.91
CA GLN A 97 16.01 -25.41 -45.10
C GLN A 97 16.53 -25.93 -43.76
N GLN A 98 16.34 -27.24 -43.55
CA GLN A 98 16.79 -28.03 -42.42
C GLN A 98 18.24 -28.47 -42.64
N TYR A 99 19.10 -28.42 -41.62
CA TYR A 99 20.38 -29.13 -41.60
C TYR A 99 20.52 -29.91 -40.30
N GLY A 100 20.46 -31.24 -40.43
CA GLY A 100 20.99 -32.18 -39.45
C GLY A 100 22.38 -32.66 -39.89
N GLY A 101 23.18 -33.11 -38.93
CA GLY A 101 24.49 -33.70 -39.19
C GLY A 101 25.16 -34.18 -37.90
N GLN A 102 24.86 -35.42 -37.53
CA GLN A 102 25.63 -36.22 -36.56
C GLN A 102 27.06 -36.47 -37.06
N GLN A 103 28.03 -36.58 -36.14
CA GLN A 103 29.04 -37.64 -36.22
C GLN A 103 29.65 -37.96 -34.84
N GLN A 104 29.89 -39.26 -34.67
CA GLN A 104 30.22 -40.03 -33.48
C GLN A 104 31.67 -40.53 -33.55
N TYR A 105 32.11 -41.19 -32.47
CA TYR A 105 33.34 -41.98 -32.19
C TYR A 105 34.30 -41.24 -31.23
N GLY A 106 34.74 -41.79 -30.09
CA GLY A 106 34.72 -43.15 -29.55
C GLY A 106 36.09 -43.45 -28.94
N GLY A 107 36.17 -43.92 -27.69
CA GLY A 107 37.45 -44.33 -27.08
C GLY A 107 37.37 -44.63 -25.59
N GLN A 108 37.36 -45.92 -25.25
CA GLN A 108 37.43 -46.51 -23.91
C GLN A 108 38.76 -46.25 -23.20
N GLN A 109 38.76 -46.26 -21.86
CA GLN A 109 39.61 -47.17 -21.08
C GLN A 109 39.19 -47.26 -19.59
N GLN A 110 39.43 -48.45 -19.04
CA GLN A 110 38.96 -48.99 -17.77
C GLN A 110 40.18 -49.32 -16.88
N TYR A 111 39.93 -49.38 -15.56
CA TYR A 111 40.54 -50.21 -14.50
C TYR A 111 41.27 -49.50 -13.35
N GLY A 112 40.88 -49.91 -12.13
CA GLY A 112 41.73 -49.87 -10.94
C GLY A 112 40.98 -49.50 -9.65
N GLY A 113 40.34 -50.47 -9.00
CA GLY A 113 39.79 -50.30 -7.65
C GLY A 113 40.78 -50.71 -6.56
N GLN A 114 40.61 -50.18 -5.35
CA GLN A 114 40.89 -50.90 -4.10
C GLN A 114 40.19 -50.25 -2.90
N GLN A 115 39.64 -51.12 -2.06
CA GLN A 115 38.89 -50.86 -0.83
C GLN A 115 39.82 -50.72 0.38
N GLN A 116 39.41 -49.97 1.41
CA GLN A 116 39.72 -50.35 2.80
C GLN A 116 38.63 -49.86 3.79
N TYR A 117 38.17 -50.80 4.61
CA TYR A 117 37.34 -50.70 5.83
C TYR A 117 37.97 -49.71 6.85
N GLY A 118 37.31 -49.03 7.78
CA GLY A 118 35.99 -49.10 8.41
C GLY A 118 36.19 -48.68 9.89
N GLN A 119 35.35 -47.80 10.46
CA GLN A 119 35.16 -47.71 11.92
C GLN A 119 33.84 -47.01 12.27
N GLN A 120 33.15 -47.60 13.26
CA GLN A 120 31.86 -47.23 13.83
C GLN A 120 31.94 -46.03 14.78
N GLN A 121 30.78 -45.39 15.00
CA GLN A 121 30.29 -44.63 16.18
C GLN A 121 29.59 -43.34 15.68
N GLN A 122 28.45 -42.85 16.18
CA GLN A 122 27.58 -43.18 17.29
C GLN A 122 26.30 -42.33 17.08
N TYR A 123 25.12 -42.89 17.35
CA TYR A 123 23.85 -42.17 17.28
C TYR A 123 23.81 -41.03 18.32
N GLY A 124 23.63 -39.80 17.85
CA GLY A 124 23.39 -38.60 18.68
C GLY A 124 22.16 -37.85 18.19
N GLN A 125 21.25 -37.56 19.12
CA GLN A 125 19.95 -36.88 18.93
C GLN A 125 20.07 -35.50 18.25
N PRO A 126 19.04 -35.03 17.53
CA PRO A 126 18.97 -33.64 17.11
C PRO A 126 18.69 -32.74 18.31
N GLN A 127 19.66 -31.89 18.64
CA GLN A 127 19.53 -30.82 19.62
C GLN A 127 18.75 -29.67 18.96
N GLY A 128 17.63 -29.28 19.56
CA GLY A 128 16.76 -28.20 19.08
C GLY A 128 17.53 -26.88 18.99
N GLY A 129 17.68 -26.38 17.76
CA GLY A 129 18.17 -25.04 17.47
C GLY A 129 17.06 -24.02 17.70
N GLN A 130 17.34 -23.09 18.60
CA GLN A 130 16.53 -21.94 18.96
C GLN A 130 16.58 -20.93 17.79
N TYR A 131 15.61 -21.01 16.87
CA TYR A 131 15.46 -20.05 15.77
C TYR A 131 14.57 -18.89 16.25
N GLY A 132 15.23 -17.80 16.64
CA GLY A 132 14.61 -16.54 17.03
C GLY A 132 15.60 -15.42 16.80
N ALA A 133 15.96 -15.19 15.54
CA ALA A 133 16.69 -14.00 15.12
C ALA A 133 15.99 -13.42 13.87
N PRO A 134 15.70 -12.11 13.85
CA PRO A 134 15.13 -11.45 12.69
C PRO A 134 16.07 -11.55 11.47
N PRO A 135 15.54 -11.39 10.24
CA PRO A 135 16.31 -11.57 9.01
C PRO A 135 17.52 -10.62 8.95
N PRO A 136 18.60 -11.01 8.26
CA PRO A 136 19.80 -10.20 8.16
C PRO A 136 19.52 -8.98 7.29
N VAL A 137 19.36 -7.82 7.93
CA VAL A 137 19.70 -6.53 7.32
C VAL A 137 21.13 -6.63 6.75
N PRO A 138 21.44 -6.00 5.59
CA PRO A 138 22.78 -6.03 5.03
C PRO A 138 23.80 -5.64 6.10
N ASN A 139 24.76 -6.52 6.35
CA ASN A 139 25.75 -6.44 7.43
C ASN A 139 26.41 -5.05 7.50
N ARG A 140 25.84 -4.14 8.29
CA ARG A 140 26.42 -2.84 8.67
C ARG A 140 26.95 -3.01 10.10
N GLY A 141 28.26 -2.81 10.26
CA GLY A 141 29.01 -3.21 11.45
C GLY A 141 28.50 -2.65 12.79
N PRO A 142 28.96 -3.24 13.92
CA PRO A 142 28.46 -2.94 15.25
C PRO A 142 28.96 -1.57 15.71
N GLY A 143 28.13 -0.54 15.56
CA GLY A 143 28.38 0.80 16.08
C GLY A 143 27.65 1.89 15.30
N GLY A 144 26.36 2.08 15.55
CA GLY A 144 25.64 3.31 15.15
C GLY A 144 24.35 3.12 14.35
N ALA A 145 24.02 1.92 13.86
CA ALA A 145 22.74 1.66 13.19
C ALA A 145 21.60 1.81 14.21
N GLY A 146 20.76 2.84 14.08
CA GLY A 146 19.65 3.15 15.00
C GLY A 146 19.85 4.40 15.86
N ALA A 147 21.04 5.01 15.90
CA ALA A 147 21.20 6.29 16.60
C ALA A 147 20.63 7.45 15.77
N VAL A 148 19.71 8.21 16.33
CA VAL A 148 19.25 9.50 15.76
C VAL A 148 20.41 10.50 15.89
N SER A 149 21.24 10.57 14.86
CA SER A 149 22.40 11.46 14.80
C SER A 149 22.50 12.10 13.43
N PHE A 150 23.09 13.29 13.37
CA PHE A 150 23.26 14.02 12.11
C PHE A 150 23.98 13.16 11.07
N GLU A 151 25.08 12.50 11.46
CA GLU A 151 25.89 11.65 10.60
C GLU A 151 25.11 10.47 9.99
N ASN A 152 24.19 9.88 10.74
CA ASN A 152 23.36 8.79 10.24
C ASN A 152 22.26 9.30 9.31
N ILE A 153 21.54 10.34 9.74
CA ILE A 153 20.44 10.90 8.96
C ILE A 153 20.92 11.47 7.63
N ILE A 154 22.03 12.24 7.62
CA ILE A 154 22.55 12.80 6.36
C ILE A 154 22.97 11.70 5.38
N LYS A 155 23.60 10.61 5.85
CA LYS A 155 23.96 9.46 5.02
C LYS A 155 22.74 8.76 4.46
N LEU A 156 21.69 8.60 5.27
CA LEU A 156 20.45 7.97 4.86
C LEU A 156 19.73 8.78 3.78
N LEU A 157 19.64 10.10 3.96
CA LEU A 157 19.05 10.99 2.95
C LEU A 157 19.88 11.00 1.65
N GLN A 158 21.20 11.09 1.74
CA GLN A 158 22.08 11.05 0.56
C GLN A 158 22.00 9.72 -0.18
N HIS A 159 21.93 8.60 0.55
CA HIS A 159 21.72 7.28 -0.03
C HIS A 159 20.39 7.22 -0.77
N THR A 160 19.30 7.68 -0.14
CA THR A 160 17.96 7.68 -0.74
C THR A 160 17.92 8.51 -2.02
N VAL A 161 18.57 9.68 -2.04
CA VAL A 161 18.69 10.49 -3.26
C VAL A 161 19.40 9.76 -4.41
N GLN A 162 20.39 8.92 -4.10
CA GLN A 162 21.10 8.13 -5.09
C GLN A 162 20.29 6.91 -5.56
N ASP A 163 19.75 6.17 -4.61
CA ASP A 163 18.94 4.97 -4.80
C ASP A 163 17.71 5.27 -5.67
N GLN A 164 17.02 6.38 -5.39
CA GLN A 164 15.80 6.78 -6.10
C GLN A 164 16.06 7.66 -7.32
N HIS A 165 17.31 7.90 -7.71
CA HIS A 165 17.67 8.71 -8.88
C HIS A 165 17.09 10.16 -8.91
N ILE A 166 16.86 10.76 -7.74
CA ILE A 166 16.24 12.10 -7.58
C ILE A 166 17.27 13.25 -7.43
N GLN A 167 18.49 13.09 -7.96
CA GLN A 167 19.54 14.12 -7.85
C GLN A 167 19.16 15.44 -8.53
N ALA A 168 18.21 15.42 -9.47
CA ALA A 168 17.70 16.62 -10.13
C ALA A 168 17.07 17.64 -9.16
N PHE A 169 16.58 17.16 -8.00
CA PHE A 169 16.00 17.94 -6.91
C PHE A 169 17.05 18.33 -5.86
N TYR A 170 18.07 17.49 -5.68
CA TYR A 170 19.13 17.64 -4.67
C TYR A 170 20.53 17.59 -5.30
N PRO A 171 20.90 18.56 -6.16
CA PRO A 171 22.12 18.49 -6.96
C PRO A 171 23.41 18.65 -6.15
N ASP A 172 23.35 19.32 -5.00
CA ASP A 172 24.45 19.42 -4.05
C ASP A 172 24.10 18.58 -2.80
N PRO A 173 24.83 17.50 -2.48
CA PRO A 173 24.57 16.69 -1.29
C PRO A 173 24.54 17.49 0.02
N ARG A 174 25.17 18.67 0.07
CA ARG A 174 25.16 19.57 1.23
C ARG A 174 23.83 20.29 1.42
N SER A 175 22.98 20.36 0.39
CA SER A 175 21.63 20.95 0.52
C SER A 175 20.72 20.15 1.46
N LEU A 176 21.11 18.90 1.78
CA LEU A 176 20.41 18.04 2.72
C LEU A 176 20.82 18.29 4.18
N GLU A 177 21.92 19.00 4.46
CA GLU A 177 22.39 19.25 5.83
C GLU A 177 21.37 20.00 6.69
N PRO A 178 20.71 21.09 6.21
CA PRO A 178 19.68 21.77 7.00
C PRO A 178 18.50 20.86 7.34
N LEU A 179 18.13 19.97 6.41
CA LEU A 179 17.06 19.01 6.61
C LEU A 179 17.45 17.96 7.66
N ALA A 180 18.65 17.38 7.55
CA ALA A 180 19.16 16.43 8.54
C ALA A 180 19.26 17.04 9.94
N HIS A 181 19.73 18.29 10.06
CA HIS A 181 19.72 19.00 11.34
C HIS A 181 18.32 19.17 11.91
N ARG A 182 17.35 19.56 11.09
CA ARG A 182 15.95 19.73 11.53
C ARG A 182 15.37 18.42 12.05
N ILE A 183 15.56 17.32 11.30
CA ILE A 183 15.07 15.99 11.67
C ILE A 183 15.64 15.59 13.04
N VAL A 184 16.95 15.71 13.24
CA VAL A 184 17.61 15.36 14.52
C VAL A 184 17.17 16.27 15.66
N GLN A 185 17.03 17.57 15.43
CA GLN A 185 16.65 18.53 16.47
C GLN A 185 15.18 18.46 16.88
N SER A 186 14.31 17.98 15.98
CA SER A 186 12.87 17.93 16.21
C SER A 186 12.44 16.94 17.30
N GLY A 187 13.21 15.86 17.51
CA GLY A 187 12.77 14.72 18.32
C GLY A 187 11.59 13.94 17.71
N SER A 188 11.25 14.21 16.43
CA SER A 188 10.11 13.60 15.76
C SER A 188 10.27 12.09 15.58
N LEU A 189 11.49 11.62 15.32
CA LEU A 189 11.78 10.18 15.14
C LEU A 189 11.55 9.41 16.44
N GLU A 190 12.03 9.93 17.56
CA GLU A 190 11.86 9.32 18.87
C GLU A 190 10.40 9.31 19.32
N SER A 191 9.71 10.43 19.09
CA SER A 191 8.27 10.54 19.35
C SER A 191 7.46 9.54 18.53
N LEU A 192 7.76 9.44 17.22
CA LEU A 192 7.08 8.53 16.31
C LEU A 192 7.38 7.07 16.66
N ALA A 193 8.64 6.72 16.94
CA ALA A 193 9.04 5.39 17.39
C ALA A 193 8.30 4.96 18.65
N GLY A 194 8.17 5.85 19.64
CA GLY A 194 7.41 5.58 20.86
C GLY A 194 5.90 5.39 20.61
N GLN A 195 5.30 6.25 19.77
CA GLN A 195 3.87 6.20 19.47
C GLN A 195 3.48 4.98 18.63
N TRP A 196 4.34 4.58 17.69
CA TRP A 196 4.12 3.44 16.80
C TRP A 196 4.80 2.16 17.30
N ARG A 197 5.41 2.20 18.49
CA ARG A 197 6.14 1.08 19.11
C ARG A 197 7.16 0.44 18.16
N LEU A 198 7.80 1.27 17.33
CA LEU A 198 8.80 0.83 16.36
C LEU A 198 10.17 0.74 17.04
N PRO A 199 10.99 -0.27 16.68
CA PRO A 199 12.43 -0.21 16.89
C PRO A 199 13.01 1.06 16.26
N MET A 200 13.98 1.69 16.91
CA MET A 200 14.55 2.95 16.42
C MET A 200 15.20 2.77 15.05
N GLU A 201 15.77 1.59 14.80
CA GLU A 201 16.41 1.19 13.55
C GLU A 201 15.46 1.25 12.36
N ILE A 202 14.16 1.07 12.59
CA ILE A 202 13.11 1.16 11.56
C ILE A 202 12.55 2.57 11.52
N ALA A 203 12.32 3.19 12.69
CA ALA A 203 11.78 4.54 12.75
C ALA A 203 12.67 5.57 12.03
N VAL A 204 14.00 5.45 12.11
CA VAL A 204 14.94 6.33 11.40
C VAL A 204 14.75 6.34 9.89
N ASP A 205 14.26 5.23 9.29
CA ASP A 205 14.01 5.15 7.86
C ASP A 205 12.86 6.06 7.40
N LEU A 206 11.91 6.38 8.28
CA LEU A 206 10.79 7.27 7.96
C LEU A 206 11.25 8.71 7.66
N CYS A 207 12.48 9.08 8.04
CA CYS A 207 13.02 10.38 7.70
C CYS A 207 13.17 10.60 6.18
N LYS A 208 13.18 9.51 5.39
CA LYS A 208 13.26 9.55 3.92
C LYS A 208 12.05 10.24 3.29
N LEU A 209 10.90 10.21 3.96
CA LEU A 209 9.69 10.93 3.54
C LEU A 209 9.94 12.43 3.36
N ALA A 210 10.91 13.01 4.07
CA ALA A 210 11.29 14.41 3.93
C ALA A 210 11.74 14.82 2.52
N LEU A 211 12.15 13.86 1.70
CA LEU A 211 12.65 14.08 0.34
C LEU A 211 11.52 14.16 -0.69
N PHE A 212 10.29 13.84 -0.32
CA PHE A 212 9.16 13.71 -1.24
C PHE A 212 7.99 14.58 -0.80
N ASP A 213 7.20 15.05 -1.76
CA ASP A 213 5.86 15.54 -1.48
C ASP A 213 4.91 14.32 -1.53
N VAL A 214 4.11 14.12 -0.49
CA VAL A 214 3.22 12.94 -0.37
C VAL A 214 1.78 13.28 -0.75
N VAL A 215 1.22 12.52 -1.69
CA VAL A 215 -0.18 12.64 -2.13
C VAL A 215 -0.91 11.32 -1.97
N LEU A 216 -2.04 11.36 -1.27
CA LEU A 216 -2.93 10.21 -1.15
C LEU A 216 -4.03 10.25 -2.21
N LEU A 217 -4.29 9.11 -2.85
CA LEU A 217 -5.50 8.87 -3.64
C LEU A 217 -6.33 7.79 -2.95
N ILE A 218 -7.44 8.19 -2.33
CA ILE A 218 -8.27 7.29 -1.53
C ILE A 218 -9.48 6.81 -2.34
N ASP A 219 -9.70 5.50 -2.33
CA ASP A 219 -10.91 4.89 -2.86
C ASP A 219 -12.13 5.25 -2.01
N ASP A 220 -13.08 5.93 -2.64
CA ASP A 220 -14.38 6.28 -2.09
C ASP A 220 -15.52 5.65 -2.90
N SER A 221 -15.28 4.51 -3.55
CA SER A 221 -16.29 3.75 -4.28
C SER A 221 -17.33 3.12 -3.35
N GLY A 222 -18.37 2.50 -3.95
CA GLY A 222 -19.42 1.84 -3.17
C GLY A 222 -18.96 0.60 -2.39
N SER A 223 -17.99 -0.17 -2.90
CA SER A 223 -17.50 -1.41 -2.26
C SER A 223 -16.96 -1.14 -0.86
N MET A 224 -16.26 -0.02 -0.69
CA MET A 224 -15.74 0.44 0.60
C MET A 224 -16.80 0.54 1.71
N ALA A 225 -18.03 0.91 1.36
CA ALA A 225 -19.12 1.09 2.32
C ALA A 225 -19.96 -0.16 2.57
N PHE A 226 -20.22 -0.95 1.53
CA PHE A 226 -21.15 -2.09 1.61
C PHE A 226 -20.47 -3.40 1.97
N GLU A 227 -19.20 -3.58 1.64
CA GLU A 227 -18.46 -4.79 1.94
C GLU A 227 -17.78 -4.72 3.31
N GLU A 228 -17.55 -5.89 3.91
CA GLU A 228 -16.90 -6.03 5.22
C GLU A 228 -17.52 -5.17 6.34
N GLY A 229 -18.82 -4.89 6.23
CA GLY A 229 -19.56 -4.07 7.21
C GLY A 229 -19.10 -2.61 7.29
N GLY A 230 -18.44 -2.09 6.24
CA GLY A 230 -17.91 -0.71 6.21
C GLY A 230 -16.57 -0.52 6.92
N SER A 231 -15.95 -1.59 7.42
CA SER A 231 -14.66 -1.52 8.11
C SER A 231 -13.52 -1.00 7.23
N ARG A 232 -13.62 -1.15 5.90
CA ARG A 232 -12.68 -0.58 4.93
C ARG A 232 -12.58 0.94 5.01
N ILE A 233 -13.68 1.63 5.36
CA ILE A 233 -13.67 3.08 5.58
C ILE A 233 -12.84 3.44 6.80
N ASP A 234 -12.91 2.64 7.86
CA ASP A 234 -12.13 2.89 9.09
C ASP A 234 -10.64 2.60 8.87
N ASP A 235 -10.31 1.59 8.06
CA ASP A 235 -8.95 1.33 7.61
C ASP A 235 -8.41 2.48 6.74
N ALA A 236 -9.23 3.03 5.82
CA ALA A 236 -8.85 4.18 5.01
C ALA A 236 -8.60 5.43 5.88
N LYS A 237 -9.49 5.71 6.85
CA LYS A 237 -9.29 6.80 7.83
C LYS A 237 -7.97 6.62 8.58
N LEU A 238 -7.71 5.41 9.06
CA LEU A 238 -6.48 5.11 9.78
C LEU A 238 -5.25 5.37 8.90
N VAL A 239 -5.25 4.88 7.65
CA VAL A 239 -4.14 5.09 6.71
C VAL A 239 -3.91 6.58 6.47
N VAL A 240 -4.96 7.36 6.16
CA VAL A 240 -4.81 8.81 5.95
C VAL A 240 -4.25 9.48 7.21
N SER A 241 -4.76 9.14 8.39
CA SER A 241 -4.27 9.70 9.66
C SER A 241 -2.80 9.38 9.93
N ARG A 242 -2.37 8.13 9.67
CA ARG A 242 -0.99 7.68 9.92
C ARG A 242 -0.02 8.25 8.91
N VAL A 243 -0.39 8.32 7.65
CA VAL A 243 0.41 8.97 6.61
C VAL A 243 0.52 10.47 6.90
N ALA A 244 -0.59 11.14 7.24
CA ALA A 244 -0.56 12.56 7.61
C ALA A 244 0.36 12.81 8.80
N GLN A 245 0.28 11.96 9.84
CA GLN A 245 1.16 12.05 10.99
C GLN A 245 2.64 11.85 10.61
N ALA A 246 2.98 10.78 9.89
CA ALA A 246 4.38 10.46 9.58
C ALA A 246 4.99 11.45 8.60
N ALA A 247 4.34 11.71 7.47
CA ALA A 247 4.88 12.60 6.44
C ALA A 247 5.01 14.04 6.96
N SER A 248 4.05 14.53 7.73
CA SER A 248 4.06 15.93 8.21
C SER A 248 5.01 16.19 9.38
N LEU A 249 5.61 15.14 9.97
CA LEU A 249 6.71 15.32 10.92
C LEU A 249 8.02 15.69 10.21
N PHE A 250 8.13 15.36 8.93
CA PHE A 250 9.34 15.52 8.13
C PHE A 250 9.16 16.49 6.96
N ASP A 251 7.91 16.84 6.65
CA ASP A 251 7.53 17.82 5.64
C ASP A 251 6.91 19.08 6.25
N ASP A 252 7.24 20.23 5.68
CA ASP A 252 6.80 21.53 6.18
C ASP A 252 5.41 21.91 5.65
N ASP A 253 5.00 21.44 4.47
CA ASP A 253 3.75 21.85 3.80
C ASP A 253 2.56 20.90 4.02
N GLY A 254 2.82 19.65 4.42
CA GLY A 254 1.83 18.63 4.78
C GLY A 254 1.29 17.88 3.57
N ILE A 255 0.56 16.77 3.79
CA ILE A 255 0.13 15.90 2.69
C ILE A 255 -1.04 16.50 1.90
N GLN A 256 -1.17 16.04 0.66
CA GLN A 256 -2.37 16.27 -0.15
C GLN A 256 -3.20 15.00 -0.22
N VAL A 257 -4.53 15.13 -0.25
CA VAL A 257 -5.46 14.01 -0.30
C VAL A 257 -6.48 14.26 -1.40
N ARG A 258 -6.66 13.26 -2.27
CA ARG A 258 -7.68 13.20 -3.32
C ARG A 258 -8.47 11.91 -3.16
N PHE A 259 -9.66 11.89 -3.74
CA PHE A 259 -10.55 10.73 -3.73
C PHE A 259 -10.86 10.30 -5.16
N LEU A 260 -11.21 9.04 -5.40
CA LEU A 260 -11.53 8.57 -6.75
C LEU A 260 -12.77 9.26 -7.34
N ASN A 261 -13.85 9.36 -6.59
CA ASN A 261 -15.15 9.84 -7.06
C ASN A 261 -15.43 11.27 -6.58
N SER A 262 -15.15 11.57 -5.30
CA SER A 262 -15.43 12.88 -4.71
C SER A 262 -14.60 14.01 -5.31
N ARG A 263 -15.18 15.21 -5.32
CA ARG A 263 -14.48 16.47 -5.64
C ARG A 263 -13.89 17.14 -4.40
N THR A 264 -14.20 16.63 -3.21
CA THR A 264 -13.56 17.06 -1.97
C THR A 264 -12.06 16.75 -2.08
N GLU A 265 -11.23 17.68 -1.61
CA GLU A 265 -9.78 17.51 -1.58
C GLU A 265 -9.21 18.12 -0.30
N GLY A 266 -8.09 17.56 0.16
CA GLY A 266 -7.30 18.09 1.26
C GLY A 266 -5.95 18.57 0.75
N ASN A 267 -5.50 19.74 1.19
CA ASN A 267 -4.19 20.28 0.87
C ASN A 267 -3.52 20.74 2.15
N GLY A 268 -2.30 20.27 2.41
CA GLY A 268 -1.54 20.59 3.62
C GLY A 268 -2.11 19.99 4.90
N ILE A 269 -2.66 18.77 4.81
CA ILE A 269 -3.16 18.01 5.96
C ILE A 269 -1.96 17.56 6.79
N ARG A 270 -1.91 17.96 8.07
CA ARG A 270 -0.77 17.68 8.95
C ARG A 270 -1.09 16.81 10.16
N THR A 271 -2.37 16.68 10.48
CA THR A 271 -2.78 16.04 11.73
C THR A 271 -3.87 15.00 11.49
N GLU A 272 -3.93 14.01 12.38
CA GLU A 272 -4.99 13.00 12.39
C GLU A 272 -6.40 13.62 12.47
N PRO A 273 -6.69 14.64 13.31
CA PRO A 273 -8.00 15.27 13.32
C PRO A 273 -8.39 15.91 11.97
N GLU A 274 -7.47 16.57 11.28
CA GLU A 274 -7.72 17.14 9.94
C GLU A 274 -8.02 16.05 8.91
N ALA A 275 -7.25 14.95 8.94
CA ALA A 275 -7.47 13.78 8.10
C ALA A 275 -8.86 13.16 8.32
N LEU A 276 -9.23 12.92 9.58
CA LEU A 276 -10.55 12.37 9.94
C LEU A 276 -11.68 13.29 9.51
N GLN A 277 -11.52 14.61 9.73
CA GLN A 277 -12.51 15.60 9.30
C GLN A 277 -12.67 15.61 7.79
N LEU A 278 -11.59 15.49 7.02
CA LEU A 278 -11.65 15.43 5.57
C LEU A 278 -12.42 14.19 5.09
N VAL A 279 -12.04 13.00 5.57
CA VAL A 279 -12.67 11.74 5.16
C VAL A 279 -14.14 11.70 5.56
N SER A 280 -14.52 12.27 6.70
CA SER A 280 -15.92 12.33 7.15
C SER A 280 -16.85 13.15 6.25
N GLN A 281 -16.30 14.03 5.39
CA GLN A 281 -17.07 14.83 4.42
C GLN A 281 -17.36 14.06 3.13
N VAL A 282 -16.75 12.89 2.93
CA VAL A 282 -16.84 12.12 1.69
C VAL A 282 -17.95 11.08 1.79
N ARG A 283 -18.76 11.01 0.73
CA ARG A 283 -19.75 9.96 0.55
C ARG A 283 -19.17 8.85 -0.31
N PHE A 284 -18.95 7.69 0.31
CA PHE A 284 -18.47 6.48 -0.34
C PHE A 284 -19.54 5.92 -1.28
N SER A 285 -19.34 6.12 -2.59
CA SER A 285 -20.26 5.72 -3.65
C SER A 285 -19.60 5.87 -5.02
N GLY A 286 -20.10 5.15 -6.02
CA GLY A 286 -19.58 5.19 -7.38
C GLY A 286 -18.77 3.94 -7.72
N LEU A 287 -18.07 4.02 -8.85
CA LEU A 287 -17.19 2.97 -9.34
C LEU A 287 -15.75 3.25 -8.89
N THR A 288 -14.79 2.50 -9.43
CA THR A 288 -13.36 2.62 -9.09
C THR A 288 -12.56 3.13 -10.31
N PRO A 289 -12.72 4.41 -10.72
CA PRO A 289 -12.01 4.98 -11.87
C PRO A 289 -10.55 5.33 -11.53
N LEU A 290 -9.78 4.32 -11.12
CA LEU A 290 -8.43 4.42 -10.58
C LEU A 290 -7.48 5.26 -11.46
N GLY A 291 -7.32 4.86 -12.73
CA GLY A 291 -6.41 5.51 -13.67
C GLY A 291 -6.89 6.89 -14.12
N THR A 292 -8.19 7.03 -14.38
CA THR A 292 -8.78 8.33 -14.77
C THR A 292 -8.65 9.36 -13.67
N SER A 293 -8.94 9.00 -12.42
CA SER A 293 -8.86 9.93 -11.29
C SER A 293 -7.42 10.22 -10.88
N LEU A 294 -6.52 9.23 -10.94
CA LEU A 294 -5.08 9.44 -10.78
C LEU A 294 -4.57 10.51 -11.76
N ASP A 295 -4.89 10.37 -13.04
CA ASP A 295 -4.45 11.31 -14.06
C ASP A 295 -5.03 12.72 -13.84
N GLN A 296 -6.35 12.83 -13.71
CA GLN A 296 -7.04 14.13 -13.67
C GLN A 296 -6.83 14.89 -12.38
N LYS A 297 -6.71 14.20 -11.23
CA LYS A 297 -6.68 14.84 -9.91
C LYS A 297 -5.27 14.97 -9.34
N ILE A 298 -4.31 14.19 -9.83
CA ILE A 298 -2.93 14.18 -9.30
C ILE A 298 -1.91 14.40 -10.43
N LEU A 299 -1.79 13.47 -11.39
CA LEU A 299 -0.68 13.51 -12.35
C LEU A 299 -0.69 14.80 -13.19
N GLN A 300 -1.83 15.20 -13.75
CA GLN A 300 -1.89 16.45 -14.53
C GLN A 300 -1.66 17.71 -13.69
N PRO A 301 -2.42 17.96 -12.60
CA PRO A 301 -2.33 19.23 -11.87
C PRO A 301 -1.12 19.35 -10.94
N LEU A 302 -0.67 18.26 -10.31
CA LEU A 302 0.35 18.30 -9.25
C LEU A 302 1.75 17.90 -9.73
N LEU A 303 1.85 17.15 -10.84
CA LEU A 303 3.11 16.62 -11.33
C LEU A 303 3.48 17.18 -12.70
N ILE A 304 2.70 16.86 -13.74
CA ILE A 304 3.03 17.16 -15.13
C ILE A 304 2.96 18.65 -15.45
N GLY A 305 1.91 19.34 -14.98
CA GLY A 305 1.80 20.79 -15.12
C GLY A 305 3.00 21.51 -14.49
N PRO A 306 3.27 21.31 -13.18
CA PRO A 306 4.42 21.88 -12.51
C PRO A 306 5.78 21.46 -13.11
N ALA A 307 5.94 20.21 -13.55
CA ALA A 307 7.19 19.75 -14.18
C ALA A 307 7.50 20.52 -15.47
N ARG A 308 6.50 20.69 -16.35
CA ARG A 308 6.64 21.48 -17.59
C ARG A 308 6.96 22.95 -17.32
N ALA A 309 6.48 23.47 -16.20
CA ALA A 309 6.75 24.83 -15.75
C ALA A 309 8.10 24.98 -15.00
N ASN A 310 8.87 23.90 -14.82
CA ASN A 310 10.06 23.85 -13.95
C ASN A 310 9.78 24.34 -12.52
N ALA A 311 8.61 23.96 -11.99
CA ALA A 311 8.11 24.40 -10.70
C ALA A 311 8.13 23.33 -9.59
N LEU A 312 8.39 22.05 -9.92
CA LEU A 312 8.51 20.99 -8.90
C LEU A 312 9.68 21.28 -7.96
N LYS A 313 9.43 21.13 -6.66
CA LYS A 313 10.39 21.37 -5.57
C LYS A 313 10.92 20.07 -4.97
N LYS A 314 10.08 19.04 -4.90
CA LYS A 314 10.44 17.67 -4.54
C LYS A 314 9.86 16.69 -5.57
N PRO A 315 10.40 15.47 -5.66
CA PRO A 315 9.70 14.36 -6.30
C PRO A 315 8.36 14.07 -5.61
N LEU A 316 7.42 13.49 -6.34
CA LEU A 316 6.08 13.18 -5.84
C LEU A 316 5.98 11.69 -5.49
N ASN A 317 5.63 11.40 -4.23
CA ASN A 317 5.24 10.06 -3.80
C ASN A 317 3.71 9.97 -3.73
N ILE A 318 3.11 9.17 -4.61
CA ILE A 318 1.67 8.95 -4.65
C ILE A 318 1.35 7.62 -3.96
N ILE A 319 0.57 7.65 -2.88
CA ILE A 319 0.06 6.44 -2.24
C ILE A 319 -1.43 6.31 -2.56
N ILE A 320 -1.76 5.32 -3.36
CA ILE A 320 -3.11 4.97 -3.76
C ILE A 320 -3.64 3.91 -2.80
N VAL A 321 -4.76 4.17 -2.16
CA VAL A 321 -5.37 3.28 -1.17
C VAL A 321 -6.70 2.79 -1.72
N THR A 322 -6.82 1.50 -2.02
CA THR A 322 -8.01 0.94 -2.70
C THR A 322 -8.37 -0.46 -2.22
N ASP A 323 -9.66 -0.81 -2.31
CA ASP A 323 -10.17 -2.15 -2.00
C ASP A 323 -10.48 -2.98 -3.25
N GLY A 324 -10.21 -2.45 -4.44
CA GLY A 324 -10.72 -3.00 -5.70
C GLY A 324 -9.75 -2.85 -6.87
N GLN A 325 -10.05 -3.59 -7.93
CA GLN A 325 -9.48 -3.33 -9.26
C GLN A 325 -10.28 -2.21 -9.98
N PRO A 326 -9.75 -1.64 -11.08
CA PRO A 326 -10.44 -0.61 -11.83
C PRO A 326 -11.85 -1.02 -12.27
N GLY A 327 -12.80 -0.09 -12.12
CA GLY A 327 -14.20 -0.28 -12.46
C GLY A 327 -14.78 1.00 -13.08
N GLY A 328 -15.56 0.86 -14.15
CA GLY A 328 -16.11 2.01 -14.87
C GLY A 328 -15.14 2.68 -15.86
N GLU A 329 -13.96 2.09 -16.06
CA GLU A 329 -12.94 2.51 -17.03
C GLU A 329 -12.22 1.29 -17.62
N PRO A 330 -11.40 1.45 -18.68
CA PRO A 330 -10.52 0.38 -19.14
C PRO A 330 -9.53 -0.03 -18.04
N ARG A 331 -9.36 -1.35 -17.85
CA ARG A 331 -8.47 -1.90 -16.79
C ARG A 331 -7.02 -1.40 -16.91
N ASP A 332 -6.55 -1.14 -18.11
CA ASP A 332 -5.20 -0.66 -18.41
C ASP A 332 -5.06 0.88 -18.35
N MET A 333 -6.11 1.61 -17.96
CA MET A 333 -6.08 3.07 -17.89
C MET A 333 -5.01 3.59 -16.93
N ILE A 334 -4.82 2.96 -15.78
CA ILE A 334 -3.76 3.33 -14.83
C ILE A 334 -2.36 3.17 -15.44
N VAL A 335 -2.10 2.05 -16.12
CA VAL A 335 -0.82 1.79 -16.80
C VAL A 335 -0.58 2.86 -17.85
N ARG A 336 -1.59 3.18 -18.68
CA ARG A 336 -1.48 4.25 -19.68
C ARG A 336 -1.18 5.61 -19.05
N ALA A 337 -1.84 5.95 -17.94
CA ALA A 337 -1.62 7.21 -17.23
C ALA A 337 -0.19 7.32 -16.70
N LEU A 338 0.32 6.25 -16.06
CA LEU A 338 1.68 6.18 -15.52
C LEU A 338 2.75 6.23 -16.62
N VAL A 339 2.58 5.44 -17.69
CA VAL A 339 3.49 5.46 -18.85
C VAL A 339 3.54 6.85 -19.48
N ASN A 340 2.39 7.50 -19.66
CA ASN A 340 2.34 8.86 -20.21
C ASN A 340 3.02 9.88 -19.28
N ALA A 341 2.82 9.76 -17.96
CA ALA A 341 3.47 10.63 -16.99
C ALA A 341 4.99 10.45 -17.01
N SER A 342 5.48 9.21 -16.91
CA SER A 342 6.90 8.87 -16.95
C SER A 342 7.58 9.37 -18.24
N ARG A 343 6.98 9.11 -19.42
CA ARG A 343 7.50 9.62 -20.70
C ARG A 343 7.53 11.15 -20.78
N THR A 344 6.54 11.82 -20.18
CA THR A 344 6.51 13.28 -20.14
C THR A 344 7.60 13.82 -19.21
N LEU A 345 7.76 13.22 -18.02
CA LEU A 345 8.77 13.60 -17.04
C LEU A 345 10.20 13.39 -17.56
N GLN A 346 10.44 12.32 -18.32
CA GLN A 346 11.71 12.05 -18.99
C GLN A 346 12.16 13.18 -19.94
N GLN A 347 11.21 13.96 -20.48
CA GLN A 347 11.48 15.12 -21.33
C GLN A 347 11.74 16.42 -20.54
N THR A 348 11.55 16.39 -19.22
CA THR A 348 11.82 17.52 -18.33
C THR A 348 13.19 17.35 -17.68
N ARG A 349 13.62 18.39 -16.95
CA ARG A 349 14.88 18.30 -16.19
C ARG A 349 14.83 17.35 -14.99
N TYR A 350 13.65 16.89 -14.60
CA TYR A 350 13.44 16.11 -13.38
C TYR A 350 13.62 14.61 -13.60
N GLY A 351 13.46 14.10 -14.83
CA GLY A 351 13.55 12.67 -15.13
C GLY A 351 12.29 11.90 -14.71
N SER A 352 12.18 10.64 -15.15
CA SER A 352 11.05 9.75 -14.81
C SER A 352 10.89 9.53 -13.31
N ASP A 353 12.01 9.51 -12.59
CA ASP A 353 12.10 9.21 -11.15
C ASP A 353 11.62 10.38 -10.26
N ALA A 354 11.11 11.44 -10.87
CA ALA A 354 10.34 12.49 -10.19
C ALA A 354 8.98 11.99 -9.66
N LEU A 355 8.60 10.75 -9.97
CA LEU A 355 7.36 10.10 -9.57
C LEU A 355 7.68 8.75 -8.94
N SER A 356 7.11 8.51 -7.77
CA SER A 356 7.02 7.21 -7.10
C SER A 356 5.55 6.90 -6.85
N VAL A 357 5.14 5.63 -7.00
CA VAL A 357 3.75 5.21 -6.79
C VAL A 357 3.69 3.98 -5.91
N GLN A 358 2.91 4.05 -4.83
CA GLN A 358 2.53 2.93 -3.99
C GLN A 358 1.06 2.61 -4.21
N LEU A 359 0.71 1.34 -4.43
CA LEU A 359 -0.68 0.88 -4.31
C LEU A 359 -0.83 0.02 -3.05
N ALA A 360 -1.62 0.52 -2.10
CA ALA A 360 -1.93 -0.15 -0.85
C ALA A 360 -3.35 -0.72 -0.88
N GLN A 361 -3.46 -2.03 -0.71
CA GLN A 361 -4.76 -2.70 -0.62
C GLN A 361 -5.37 -2.54 0.77
N ILE A 362 -6.65 -2.18 0.81
CA ILE A 362 -7.51 -2.32 1.99
C ILE A 362 -8.58 -3.39 1.73
N GLY A 363 -9.01 -4.09 2.77
CA GLY A 363 -9.98 -5.18 2.64
C GLY A 363 -9.37 -6.44 2.02
N ASN A 364 -10.19 -7.48 1.83
CA ASN A 364 -9.70 -8.83 1.49
C ASN A 364 -10.06 -9.32 0.08
N ASP A 365 -10.40 -8.39 -0.83
CA ASP A 365 -10.77 -8.71 -2.21
C ASP A 365 -9.59 -9.36 -2.97
N GLN A 366 -9.80 -10.57 -3.47
CA GLN A 366 -8.77 -11.34 -4.19
C GLN A 366 -8.53 -10.84 -5.63
N HIS A 367 -9.53 -10.22 -6.26
CA HIS A 367 -9.37 -9.57 -7.55
C HIS A 367 -8.53 -8.30 -7.44
N ALA A 368 -8.71 -7.53 -6.35
CA ALA A 368 -7.86 -6.41 -6.04
C ALA A 368 -6.40 -6.86 -5.84
N ARG A 369 -6.17 -7.87 -4.99
CA ARG A 369 -4.83 -8.47 -4.78
C ARG A 369 -4.17 -8.85 -6.10
N LYS A 370 -4.85 -9.64 -6.93
CA LYS A 370 -4.32 -10.09 -8.22
C LYS A 370 -4.02 -8.93 -9.18
N PHE A 371 -4.85 -7.89 -9.17
CA PHE A 371 -4.61 -6.71 -9.99
C PHE A 371 -3.36 -5.95 -9.56
N LEU A 372 -3.11 -5.83 -8.26
CA LEU A 372 -1.90 -5.22 -7.72
C LEU A 372 -0.65 -6.04 -8.10
N GLU A 373 -0.67 -7.35 -7.86
CA GLU A 373 0.42 -8.27 -8.25
C GLU A 373 0.76 -8.17 -9.76
N GLU A 374 -0.25 -7.96 -10.62
CA GLU A 374 -0.03 -7.79 -12.07
C GLU A 374 0.58 -6.43 -12.44
N ILE A 375 0.31 -5.37 -11.67
CA ILE A 375 0.89 -4.04 -11.88
C ILE A 375 2.34 -3.99 -11.40
N ASP A 376 2.60 -4.58 -10.25
CA ASP A 376 3.91 -4.68 -9.60
C ASP A 376 4.98 -5.26 -10.55
N VAL A 377 4.63 -6.33 -11.26
CA VAL A 377 5.53 -6.97 -12.23
C VAL A 377 5.32 -6.51 -13.68
N HIS A 378 4.59 -5.41 -13.91
CA HIS A 378 4.25 -4.97 -15.25
C HIS A 378 5.50 -4.45 -15.99
N PRO A 379 5.78 -4.91 -17.23
CA PRO A 379 7.05 -4.63 -17.92
C PRO A 379 7.32 -3.16 -18.25
N GLU A 380 6.29 -2.30 -18.23
CA GLU A 380 6.45 -0.85 -18.47
C GLU A 380 6.38 0.02 -17.21
N VAL A 381 5.82 -0.49 -16.11
CA VAL A 381 5.56 0.34 -14.91
C VAL A 381 5.97 -0.31 -13.59
N GLY A 382 6.41 -1.57 -13.57
CA GLY A 382 6.81 -2.25 -12.35
C GLY A 382 7.95 -1.54 -11.64
N ASP A 383 8.99 -1.11 -12.38
CA ASP A 383 10.09 -0.32 -11.81
C ASP A 383 9.66 1.05 -11.24
N LEU A 384 8.42 1.50 -11.49
CA LEU A 384 7.86 2.78 -11.02
C LEU A 384 6.88 2.59 -9.85
N VAL A 385 6.36 1.38 -9.68
CA VAL A 385 5.20 1.10 -8.85
C VAL A 385 5.54 -0.01 -7.86
N ASP A 386 5.40 0.29 -6.58
CA ASP A 386 5.39 -0.73 -5.53
C ASP A 386 3.94 -1.03 -5.11
N THR A 387 3.71 -2.24 -4.63
CA THR A 387 2.42 -2.67 -4.10
C THR A 387 2.53 -3.19 -2.68
N THR A 388 1.45 -3.05 -1.92
CA THR A 388 1.37 -3.62 -0.58
C THR A 388 -0.02 -4.21 -0.43
N SER A 389 -0.09 -5.53 -0.29
CA SER A 389 -1.36 -6.22 -0.04
C SER A 389 -1.92 -5.83 1.34
N ASN A 390 -3.15 -6.25 1.61
CA ASN A 390 -3.73 -6.03 2.93
C ASN A 390 -2.87 -6.69 4.04
N PHE A 391 -3.05 -6.23 5.27
CA PHE A 391 -2.23 -6.68 6.39
C PHE A 391 -2.27 -8.20 6.61
N GLU A 392 -3.42 -8.84 6.42
CA GLU A 392 -3.56 -10.30 6.56
C GLU A 392 -2.68 -11.05 5.56
N ASN A 393 -2.73 -10.66 4.30
CA ASN A 393 -1.96 -11.27 3.23
C ASN A 393 -0.46 -11.08 3.46
N GLU A 394 -0.03 -9.87 3.83
CA GLU A 394 1.39 -9.61 4.07
C GLU A 394 1.91 -10.31 5.32
N GLN A 395 1.10 -10.39 6.38
CA GLN A 395 1.46 -11.20 7.52
C GLN A 395 1.59 -12.67 7.12
N GLU A 396 0.70 -13.22 6.29
CA GLU A 396 0.83 -14.60 5.82
C GLU A 396 2.08 -14.83 4.99
N ASP A 397 2.45 -13.89 4.11
CA ASP A 397 3.62 -14.00 3.24
C ASP A 397 4.93 -13.81 4.03
N MET A 398 4.98 -12.87 4.97
CA MET A 398 6.13 -12.67 5.86
C MET A 398 6.28 -13.79 6.90
N ALA A 399 5.18 -14.38 7.38
CA ALA A 399 5.22 -15.53 8.28
C ALA A 399 5.88 -16.74 7.63
N LYS A 400 5.73 -16.94 6.31
CA LYS A 400 6.45 -17.98 5.55
C LYS A 400 7.96 -17.76 5.57
N GLN A 401 8.40 -16.52 5.75
CA GLN A 401 9.80 -16.13 5.90
C GLN A 401 10.26 -16.08 7.37
N GLY A 402 9.38 -16.42 8.32
CA GLY A 402 9.67 -16.41 9.76
C GLY A 402 9.61 -15.02 10.40
N VAL A 403 8.96 -14.06 9.75
CA VAL A 403 8.82 -12.68 10.24
C VAL A 403 7.37 -12.42 10.70
N GLU A 404 7.23 -11.84 11.90
CA GLU A 404 5.96 -11.32 12.38
C GLU A 404 5.80 -9.87 11.92
N LEU A 405 4.74 -9.59 11.18
CA LEU A 405 4.42 -8.26 10.68
C LEU A 405 3.44 -7.60 11.66
N THR A 406 3.86 -6.51 12.30
CA THR A 406 2.93 -5.70 13.07
C THR A 406 2.20 -4.72 12.16
N PRO A 407 1.00 -4.25 12.53
CA PRO A 407 0.30 -3.22 11.76
C PRO A 407 1.14 -1.96 11.54
N GLU A 408 1.97 -1.57 12.51
CA GLU A 408 2.87 -0.43 12.39
C GLU A 408 3.99 -0.68 11.39
N LEU A 409 4.55 -1.90 11.32
CA LEU A 409 5.51 -2.28 10.29
C LEU A 409 4.89 -2.31 8.90
N TRP A 410 3.63 -2.73 8.78
CA TRP A 410 2.88 -2.67 7.51
C TRP A 410 2.72 -1.23 7.04
N LEU A 411 2.43 -0.29 7.96
CA LEU A 411 2.39 1.14 7.64
C LEU A 411 3.74 1.67 7.17
N VAL A 412 4.85 1.20 7.76
CA VAL A 412 6.21 1.57 7.32
C VAL A 412 6.47 1.06 5.91
N LYS A 413 6.14 -0.20 5.61
CA LYS A 413 6.28 -0.77 4.24
C LYS A 413 5.49 0.07 3.23
N MET A 414 4.21 0.34 3.50
CA MET A 414 3.37 1.19 2.65
C MET A 414 3.92 2.61 2.46
N LEU A 415 4.57 3.20 3.46
CA LEU A 415 5.13 4.55 3.36
C LEU A 415 6.44 4.61 2.59
N LEU A 416 7.24 3.54 2.64
CA LEU A 416 8.62 3.52 2.16
C LEU A 416 8.83 2.69 0.91
N GLY A 417 7.95 1.74 0.58
CA GLY A 417 8.12 0.80 -0.51
C GLY A 417 8.39 1.48 -1.84
N GLY A 418 7.51 2.39 -2.26
CA GLY A 418 7.72 3.18 -3.49
C GLY A 418 8.89 4.18 -3.48
N ILE A 419 9.60 4.36 -2.35
CA ILE A 419 10.70 5.35 -2.23
C ILE A 419 12.00 4.81 -1.60
N ASP A 420 12.10 3.49 -1.43
CA ASP A 420 13.30 2.81 -0.92
C ASP A 420 13.36 1.38 -1.44
N SER A 421 14.38 1.09 -2.26
CA SER A 421 14.54 -0.20 -2.93
C SER A 421 14.67 -1.39 -1.96
N SER A 422 15.04 -1.17 -0.70
CA SER A 422 15.14 -2.23 0.31
C SER A 422 13.81 -2.59 0.97
N TYR A 423 12.79 -1.74 0.85
CA TYR A 423 11.42 -2.03 1.28
C TYR A 423 10.59 -2.63 0.14
N ASP A 424 10.82 -2.14 -1.09
CA ASP A 424 10.32 -2.69 -2.35
C ASP A 424 10.74 -4.17 -2.55
N ALA A 425 12.02 -4.49 -2.33
CA ALA A 425 12.50 -5.87 -2.52
C ALA A 425 12.01 -6.91 -1.48
N GLN A 426 11.16 -6.56 -0.51
CA GLN A 426 10.78 -7.47 0.59
C GLN A 426 9.67 -8.46 0.22
N ASP A 427 8.78 -8.09 -0.69
CA ASP A 427 7.70 -8.90 -1.26
C ASP A 427 8.08 -9.47 -2.64
N GLU A 428 9.08 -8.91 -3.29
CA GLU A 428 9.71 -9.54 -4.44
C GLU A 428 10.48 -10.81 -4.02
N GLY A 429 9.97 -11.99 -4.38
CA GLY A 429 10.74 -13.22 -4.31
C GLY A 429 12.05 -13.10 -5.11
N PRO A 430 13.08 -13.94 -4.86
CA PRO A 430 14.37 -13.83 -5.54
C PRO A 430 14.16 -13.78 -7.07
N ARG A 431 14.47 -12.63 -7.68
CA ARG A 431 14.40 -12.40 -9.13
C ARG A 431 15.18 -13.53 -9.81
N ARG A 432 14.49 -14.35 -10.61
CA ARG A 432 15.07 -15.51 -11.30
C ARG A 432 15.90 -15.14 -12.50
#